data_AF-A0ABD1UNW1-F1
#
_entry.id   AF-A0ABD1UNW1-F1
#
_cell.length_a   1.000
_cell.length_b   1.000
_cell.length_c   1.000
_cell.angle_alpha   90.00
_cell.angle_beta   90.00
_cell.angle_gamma   90.00
#
_symmetry.space_group_name_H-M   'P 1'
#
loop_
_entity.id
_entity.type
_entity.pdbx_description
1 polymer ?
#
loop_
_entity_poly.entity_id
_entity_poly.type
_entity_poly.pdbx_seq_one_letter_code
_entity_poly.pdbx_strand_id
1 'polypeptide(L)'
;MDDGHDKSLMARHGLLAHKASMVVDDASLTDARSSYLLGELENLHLRVKEIDAVGNNANPHSSSKSREQQSIEDPSEVRAKGCGKRLKMSKEKAISRGNRQCSVCGAVGHDKRT
;
A
#
# COMPACT_ATOMS: atom_id res chain seq x y z
N MET A 1 -4.95 6.33 23.63
CA MET A 1 -5.42 6.00 22.26
C MET A 1 -6.06 7.28 21.74
N ASP A 2 -5.29 8.13 21.06
CA ASP A 2 -5.72 9.43 20.54
C ASP A 2 -6.03 9.29 19.04
N ASP A 3 -7.18 8.69 18.72
CA ASP A 3 -7.64 8.42 17.34
C ASP A 3 -8.49 9.57 16.76
N GLY A 4 -8.46 10.76 17.39
CA GLY A 4 -9.34 11.88 17.06
C GLY A 4 -8.85 12.73 15.88
N HIS A 5 -7.54 12.99 15.82
CA HIS A 5 -6.94 13.84 14.79
C HIS A 5 -6.92 13.17 13.40
N ASP A 6 -6.68 11.86 13.34
CA ASP A 6 -6.56 11.11 12.09
C ASP A 6 -7.89 11.00 11.35
N LYS A 7 -9.00 10.90 12.07
CA LYS A 7 -10.36 10.89 11.48
C LYS A 7 -10.65 12.22 10.77
N SER A 8 -10.21 13.34 11.34
CA SER A 8 -10.37 14.67 10.75
C SER A 8 -9.48 14.87 9.52
N LEU A 9 -8.24 14.38 9.55
CA LEU A 9 -7.34 14.41 8.38
C LEU A 9 -7.90 13.60 7.21
N MET A 10 -8.30 12.35 7.47
CA MET A 10 -8.87 11.46 6.45
C MET A 10 -10.17 12.04 5.86
N ALA A 11 -11.04 12.61 6.68
CA ALA A 11 -12.25 13.27 6.21
C ALA A 11 -11.95 14.48 5.31
N ARG A 12 -11.01 15.35 5.71
CA ARG A 12 -10.56 16.50 4.89
C ARG A 12 -9.93 16.04 3.58
N HIS A 13 -9.03 15.06 3.64
CA HIS A 13 -8.37 14.51 2.45
C HIS A 13 -9.39 13.90 1.48
N GLY A 14 -10.34 13.10 1.99
CA GLY A 14 -11.38 12.48 1.16
C GLY A 14 -12.25 13.52 0.43
N LEU A 15 -12.66 14.59 1.11
CA LEU A 15 -13.42 15.67 0.50
C LEU A 15 -12.62 16.39 -0.61
N LEU A 16 -11.36 16.74 -0.33
CA LEU A 16 -10.48 17.39 -1.29
C LEU A 16 -10.23 16.52 -2.51
N ALA A 17 -9.94 15.23 -2.30
CA ALA A 17 -9.71 14.27 -3.37
C ALA A 17 -10.95 14.09 -4.25
N HIS A 18 -12.14 13.99 -3.65
CA HIS A 18 -13.38 13.88 -4.40
C HIS A 18 -13.63 15.12 -5.28
N LYS A 19 -13.44 16.33 -4.73
CA LYS A 19 -13.58 17.57 -5.49
C LYS A 19 -12.53 17.70 -6.59
N ALA A 20 -11.28 17.33 -6.32
CA ALA A 20 -10.22 17.33 -7.31
C ALA A 20 -10.53 16.35 -8.46
N SER A 21 -11.03 15.15 -8.16
CA SER A 21 -11.42 14.16 -9.18
C SER A 21 -12.46 14.73 -10.14
N MET A 22 -13.52 15.37 -9.63
CA MET A 22 -14.55 15.95 -10.49
C MET A 22 -14.00 16.99 -11.47
N VAL A 23 -13.06 17.83 -11.01
CA VAL A 23 -12.43 18.87 -11.85
C VAL A 23 -11.48 18.24 -12.88
N VAL A 24 -10.73 17.22 -12.49
CA VAL A 24 -9.87 16.46 -13.40
C VAL A 24 -10.70 15.78 -14.49
N ASP A 25 -11.81 15.14 -14.11
CA ASP A 25 -12.70 14.47 -15.05
C ASP A 25 -13.24 15.45 -16.10
N ASP A 26 -13.73 16.63 -15.70
CA ASP A 26 -14.23 17.64 -16.66
C ASP A 26 -13.12 18.31 -17.49
N ALA A 27 -11.96 18.57 -16.90
CA ALA A 27 -10.84 19.18 -17.61
C ALA A 27 -10.24 18.23 -18.66
N SER A 28 -10.25 16.91 -18.38
CA SER A 28 -9.73 15.87 -19.27
C SER A 28 -10.46 15.77 -20.61
N LEU A 29 -11.64 16.37 -20.73
CA LEU A 29 -12.45 16.36 -21.95
C LEU A 29 -11.82 17.16 -23.11
N THR A 30 -10.88 18.07 -22.83
CA THR A 30 -10.19 18.87 -23.86
C THR A 30 -8.75 19.23 -23.46
N ASP A 31 -7.85 19.34 -24.44
CA ASP A 31 -6.45 19.73 -24.22
C ASP A 31 -6.33 21.15 -23.62
N ALA A 32 -7.19 22.08 -24.05
CA ALA A 32 -7.20 23.46 -23.56
C ALA A 32 -7.55 23.53 -22.06
N ARG A 33 -8.55 22.75 -21.60
CA ARG A 33 -8.90 22.70 -20.17
C ARG A 33 -7.86 21.97 -19.34
N SER A 34 -7.30 20.89 -19.89
CA SER A 34 -6.26 20.11 -19.21
C SER A 34 -4.99 20.92 -18.98
N SER A 35 -4.52 21.64 -20.01
CA SER A 35 -3.36 22.53 -19.92
C SER A 35 -3.58 23.70 -18.97
N TYR A 36 -4.77 24.30 -18.99
CA TYR A 36 -5.15 25.33 -18.01
C TYR A 36 -5.11 24.79 -16.57
N LEU A 37 -5.74 23.64 -16.32
CA LEU A 37 -5.79 23.04 -15.00
C LEU A 37 -4.39 22.70 -14.46
N LEU A 38 -3.48 22.20 -15.31
CA LEU A 38 -2.11 21.91 -14.91
C LEU A 38 -1.38 23.15 -14.39
N GLY A 39 -1.44 24.27 -15.13
CA GLY A 39 -0.81 25.53 -14.69
C GLY A 39 -1.42 26.06 -13.39
N GLU A 40 -2.74 25.97 -13.24
CA GLU A 40 -3.41 26.37 -12.00
C GLU A 40 -3.05 25.46 -10.81
N LEU A 41 -2.90 24.15 -11.01
CA LEU A 41 -2.48 23.24 -9.96
C LEU A 41 -1.06 23.52 -9.47
N GLU A 42 -0.15 23.87 -10.38
CA GLU A 42 1.21 24.32 -10.02
C GLU A 42 1.18 25.61 -9.19
N ASN A 43 0.39 26.60 -9.61
CA ASN A 43 0.22 27.84 -8.85
C ASN A 43 -0.40 27.58 -7.46
N LEU A 44 -1.46 26.77 -7.41
CA LEU A 44 -2.12 26.41 -6.17
C LEU A 44 -1.16 25.70 -5.21
N HIS A 45 -0.30 24.82 -5.72
CA HIS A 45 0.71 24.14 -4.91
C HIS A 45 1.71 25.11 -4.28
N LEU A 46 2.13 26.15 -5.00
CA LEU A 46 2.98 27.22 -4.45
C LEU A 46 2.25 27.98 -3.32
N ARG A 47 0.99 28.37 -3.55
CA ARG A 47 0.20 29.11 -2.56
C ARG A 47 -0.08 28.30 -1.30
N VAL A 48 -0.31 26.99 -1.42
CA VAL A 48 -0.47 26.10 -0.25
C VAL A 48 0.80 26.07 0.59
N LYS A 49 1.99 25.99 -0.04
CA LYS A 49 3.28 26.06 0.67
C LYS A 49 3.51 27.39 1.39
N GLU A 50 3.05 28.50 0.82
CA GLU A 50 3.16 29.82 1.46
C GLU A 50 2.32 29.92 2.74
N ILE A 51 1.16 29.27 2.80
CA ILE A 51 0.32 29.23 4.00
C ILE A 51 1.08 28.61 5.18
N ASP A 52 1.82 27.53 4.92
CA ASP A 52 2.64 26.87 5.95
C ASP A 52 3.82 27.74 6.41
N ALA A 53 4.35 28.60 5.53
CA ALA A 53 5.46 29.50 5.85
C ALA A 53 5.03 30.66 6.77
N VAL A 54 3.80 31.18 6.63
CA VAL A 54 3.30 32.29 7.47
C VAL A 54 3.01 31.83 8.91
N GLY A 55 2.62 30.57 9.10
CA GLY A 55 2.37 29.97 10.43
C GLY A 55 3.63 29.70 11.27
N ASN A 56 4.80 29.60 10.64
CA ASN A 56 6.06 29.24 11.30
C ASN A 56 6.93 30.43 11.76
N ASN A 57 6.49 31.67 11.58
CA ASN A 57 7.27 32.86 11.97
C ASN A 57 7.20 33.24 13.46
N ALA A 58 6.58 32.42 14.30
CA ALA A 58 6.69 32.54 15.75
C ALA A 58 7.74 31.56 16.28
N ASN A 59 8.96 32.08 16.49
CA ASN A 59 10.04 31.60 17.37
C ASN A 59 11.31 31.05 16.67
N PRO A 60 12.41 31.85 16.59
CA PRO A 60 13.72 31.33 16.27
C PRO A 60 14.40 30.87 17.55
N HIS A 61 14.10 29.64 18.01
CA HIS A 61 14.95 29.03 19.03
C HIS A 61 15.97 28.11 18.36
N SER A 62 17.20 28.58 18.38
CA SER A 62 18.42 27.85 18.07
C SER A 62 18.42 26.45 18.68
N SER A 63 18.71 25.44 17.86
CA SER A 63 19.90 24.61 18.07
C SER A 63 20.15 23.73 16.85
N SER A 64 21.40 23.77 16.41
CA SER A 64 22.00 22.82 15.50
C SER A 64 21.84 21.39 16.01
N LYS A 65 21.41 20.47 15.15
CA LYS A 65 22.08 19.19 14.88
C LYS A 65 21.32 18.36 13.85
N SER A 66 22.10 17.90 12.88
CA SER A 66 21.96 16.68 12.10
C SER A 66 20.69 16.53 11.26
N ARG A 67 20.93 16.57 9.95
CA ARG A 67 20.18 15.86 8.91
C ARG A 67 19.90 14.42 9.36
N GLU A 68 18.76 14.18 9.98
CA GLU A 68 18.19 12.85 10.06
C GLU A 68 17.36 12.69 8.78
N GLN A 69 17.97 12.09 7.74
CA GLN A 69 17.18 11.50 6.68
C GLN A 69 16.32 10.44 7.35
N GLN A 70 15.02 10.70 7.51
CA GLN A 70 14.07 9.64 7.78
C GLN A 70 14.09 8.73 6.55
N SER A 71 14.96 7.72 6.59
CA SER A 71 14.83 6.58 5.69
C SER A 71 13.50 5.95 6.04
N ILE A 72 12.54 6.05 5.13
CA ILE A 72 11.38 5.19 5.13
C ILE A 72 11.96 3.79 4.95
N GLU A 73 12.11 3.05 6.06
CA GLU A 73 12.42 1.63 5.98
C GLU A 73 11.27 0.97 5.24
N ASP A 74 11.60 0.29 4.14
CA ASP A 74 10.63 -0.53 3.44
C ASP A 74 9.97 -1.49 4.44
N PRO A 75 8.63 -1.59 4.45
CA PRO A 75 7.93 -2.51 5.34
C PRO A 75 8.54 -3.90 5.17
N SER A 76 8.98 -4.50 6.29
CA SER A 76 9.56 -5.85 6.28
C SER A 76 8.68 -6.78 5.45
N GLU A 77 9.27 -7.58 4.55
CA GLU A 77 8.53 -8.51 3.69
C GLU A 77 7.48 -9.27 4.51
N VAL A 78 6.21 -8.93 4.28
CA VAL A 78 5.10 -9.58 4.96
C VAL A 78 4.99 -10.99 4.41
N ARG A 79 5.56 -11.96 5.13
CA ARG A 79 5.32 -13.37 4.83
C ARG A 79 3.83 -13.64 5.02
N ALA A 80 3.15 -14.02 3.95
CA ALA A 80 1.77 -14.48 4.03
C ALA A 80 1.63 -15.51 5.15
N LYS A 81 0.75 -15.25 6.11
CA LYS A 81 0.42 -16.24 7.15
C LYS A 81 -0.23 -17.43 6.47
N GLY A 82 0.40 -18.58 6.61
CA GLY A 82 -0.04 -19.81 5.97
C GLY A 82 0.59 -19.98 4.60
N CYS A 83 1.51 -20.93 4.49
CA CYS A 83 1.81 -21.51 3.21
C CYS A 83 0.48 -22.05 2.67
N GLY A 84 -0.01 -21.54 1.54
CA GLY A 84 -1.27 -21.96 0.90
C GLY A 84 -1.34 -23.45 0.50
N LYS A 85 -0.42 -24.27 1.03
CA LYS A 85 -0.47 -25.72 0.97
C LYS A 85 -1.65 -26.20 1.81
N ARG A 86 -2.61 -26.82 1.14
CA ARG A 86 -3.68 -27.58 1.78
C ARG A 86 -3.09 -28.60 2.75
N LEU A 87 -3.72 -28.77 3.90
CA LEU A 87 -3.39 -29.84 4.83
C LEU A 87 -3.53 -31.19 4.11
N LYS A 88 -2.41 -31.93 3.99
CA LYS A 88 -2.41 -33.27 3.40
C LYS A 88 -3.20 -34.23 4.28
N MET A 89 -4.10 -35.00 3.69
CA MET A 89 -4.81 -36.08 4.38
C MET A 89 -3.82 -37.20 4.77
N SER A 90 -4.20 -38.04 5.75
CA SER A 90 -3.37 -39.17 6.21
C SER A 90 -2.98 -40.11 5.07
N LYS A 91 -3.86 -40.30 4.08
CA LYS A 91 -3.58 -41.10 2.87
C LYS A 91 -2.43 -40.51 2.04
N GLU A 92 -2.45 -39.19 1.80
CA GLU A 92 -1.40 -38.49 1.05
C GLU A 92 -0.07 -38.50 1.81
N LYS A 93 -0.12 -38.34 3.14
CA LYS A 93 1.07 -38.46 4.00
C LYS A 93 1.70 -39.85 3.93
N ALA A 94 0.89 -40.91 3.95
CA ALA A 94 1.37 -42.28 3.88
C ALA A 94 2.07 -42.59 2.54
N ILE A 95 1.56 -42.06 1.42
CA ILE A 95 2.20 -42.19 0.10
C ILE A 95 3.54 -41.45 0.08
N SER A 96 3.57 -40.19 0.57
CA SER A 96 4.82 -39.41 0.61
C SER A 96 5.89 -39.96 1.56
N ARG A 97 5.49 -40.75 2.57
CA ARG A 97 6.42 -41.44 3.47
C ARG A 97 6.97 -42.74 2.89
N GLY A 98 6.55 -43.13 1.69
CA GLY A 98 7.02 -44.33 1.01
C GLY A 98 6.46 -45.65 1.56
N ASN A 99 5.53 -45.58 2.52
CA ASN A 99 5.04 -46.76 3.25
C ASN A 99 3.90 -47.50 2.54
N ARG A 100 3.45 -47.00 1.37
CA ARG A 100 2.32 -47.59 0.64
C ARG A 100 2.78 -48.06 -0.74
N GLN A 101 2.78 -49.38 -0.91
CA GLN A 101 3.04 -50.05 -2.18
C GLN A 101 1.73 -50.25 -2.95
N CYS A 102 1.81 -50.16 -4.27
CA CYS A 102 0.70 -50.53 -5.14
C CYS A 102 0.42 -52.02 -5.00
N SER A 103 -0.85 -52.39 -4.77
CA SER A 103 -1.24 -53.79 -4.59
C SER A 103 -1.11 -54.64 -5.86
N VAL A 104 -0.89 -54.02 -7.02
CA VAL A 104 -0.81 -54.70 -8.32
C VAL A 104 0.63 -54.92 -8.74
N CYS A 105 1.48 -53.89 -8.65
CA CYS A 105 2.87 -53.94 -9.12
C CYS A 105 3.93 -53.83 -8.01
N GLY A 106 3.52 -53.62 -6.75
CA GLY A 106 4.42 -53.49 -5.60
C GLY A 106 5.23 -52.20 -5.52
N ALA A 107 5.21 -51.36 -6.58
CA ALA A 107 5.96 -50.11 -6.60
C ALA A 107 5.31 -49.02 -5.74
N VAL A 108 6.14 -48.10 -5.24
CA VAL A 108 5.74 -47.00 -4.35
C VAL A 108 5.49 -45.73 -5.17
N GLY A 109 4.50 -44.93 -4.77
CA GLY A 109 4.26 -43.60 -5.35
C GLY A 109 2.99 -43.46 -6.19
N HIS A 110 2.27 -44.55 -6.44
CA HIS A 110 0.97 -44.54 -7.12
C HIS A 110 -0.03 -45.49 -6.42
N ASP A 111 -1.29 -45.44 -6.81
CA ASP A 111 -2.30 -46.42 -6.38
C ASP A 111 -2.78 -47.26 -7.56
N LYS A 112 -3.53 -48.34 -7.32
CA LYS A 112 -3.97 -49.26 -8.38
C LYS A 112 -4.72 -48.63 -9.56
N ARG A 113 -5.20 -47.39 -9.42
CA ARG A 113 -5.97 -46.67 -10.46
C ARG A 113 -5.11 -45.68 -11.24
N THR A 114 -3.91 -45.40 -10.75
CA THR A 114 -2.94 -44.47 -11.33
C THR A 114 -1.81 -45.26 -11.97
#